data_AF-A0A5K1FIY6-F1
#
_entry.id   AF-A0A5K1FIY6-F1
#
_cell.length_a   1.000
_cell.length_b   1.000
_cell.length_c   1.000
_cell.angle_alpha   90.00
_cell.angle_beta   90.00
_cell.angle_gamma   90.00
#
_symmetry.space_group_name_H-M   'P 1'
#
loop_
_entity.id
_entity.type
_entity.pdbx_description
1 polymer ?
#
loop_
_entity_poly.entity_id
_entity_poly.type
_entity_poly.pdbx_seq_one_letter_code
_entity_poly.pdbx_strand_id
1 'polypeptide(L)'
;NAAYLAKNRSISMVDVVNKALSDAGYNNQTKQKVMIQSKDSAVLVEMKKETSYNLVYKVDEVIGSVADSAIEDIKKFAHAVALQKGSIITDQLSFSTGSTDVIQKLHKANISAYVYPFHNEFTSIPMDFFSDPNMDMNAFIGVGVDGLITDYPATAKSFL
;
A
#
# COMPACT_ATOMS: atom_id res chain seq x y z
N ASN A 1 9.09 9.89 -13.99
CA ASN A 1 7.71 10.36 -13.73
C ASN A 1 6.86 10.05 -14.96
N ALA A 2 5.71 9.39 -14.80
CA ALA A 2 4.83 8.98 -15.91
C ALA A 2 4.31 10.17 -16.73
N ALA A 3 3.93 11.27 -16.06
CA ALA A 3 3.47 12.49 -16.73
C ALA A 3 4.53 13.09 -17.67
N TYR A 4 5.82 12.98 -17.30
CA TYR A 4 6.93 13.43 -18.14
C TYR A 4 7.07 12.59 -19.42
N LEU A 5 6.88 11.27 -19.34
CA LEU A 5 7.00 10.38 -20.49
C LEU A 5 5.83 10.55 -21.48
N ALA A 6 4.62 10.72 -20.96
CA ALA A 6 3.46 11.03 -21.79
C ALA A 6 3.65 12.36 -22.53
N LYS A 7 4.08 13.41 -21.82
CA LYS A 7 4.25 14.76 -22.38
C LYS A 7 5.42 14.87 -23.36
N ASN A 8 6.55 14.23 -23.06
CA ASN A 8 7.80 14.49 -23.79
C ASN A 8 8.23 13.36 -24.72
N ARG A 9 7.62 12.18 -24.61
CA ARG A 9 7.96 11.03 -25.45
C ARG A 9 6.75 10.39 -26.14
N SER A 10 5.54 10.94 -25.96
CA SER A 10 4.28 10.36 -26.46
C SER A 10 4.07 8.90 -26.03
N ILE A 11 4.65 8.51 -24.89
CA ILE A 11 4.51 7.16 -24.31
C ILE A 11 3.53 7.26 -23.14
N SER A 12 2.35 6.67 -23.29
CA SER A 12 1.45 6.42 -22.17
C SER A 12 1.97 5.24 -21.36
N MET A 13 2.45 5.51 -20.14
CA MET A 13 2.90 4.44 -19.24
C MET A 13 1.75 3.51 -18.84
N VAL A 14 0.52 4.01 -18.88
CA VAL A 14 -0.71 3.25 -18.62
C VAL A 14 -0.88 2.19 -19.69
N ASP A 15 -0.90 2.58 -20.96
CA ASP A 15 -1.03 1.68 -22.10
C ASP A 15 0.09 0.63 -22.13
N VAL A 16 1.33 1.05 -21.85
CA VAL A 16 2.49 0.15 -21.82
C VAL A 16 2.33 -0.93 -20.76
N VAL A 17 1.94 -0.55 -19.54
CA VAL A 17 1.73 -1.52 -18.45
C VAL A 17 0.52 -2.42 -18.73
N ASN A 18 -0.59 -1.87 -19.21
CA ASN A 18 -1.78 -2.65 -19.57
C ASN A 18 -1.47 -3.66 -20.69
N LYS A 19 -0.75 -3.23 -21.72
CA LYS A 19 -0.30 -4.11 -22.79
C LYS A 19 0.61 -5.21 -22.26
N ALA A 20 1.60 -4.89 -21.43
CA ALA A 20 2.50 -5.88 -20.85
C ALA A 20 1.75 -6.92 -19.99
N LEU A 21 0.78 -6.49 -19.18
CA LEU A 21 -0.05 -7.39 -18.39
C LEU A 21 -0.94 -8.29 -19.27
N SER A 22 -1.49 -7.74 -20.36
CA SER A 22 -2.26 -8.52 -21.34
C SER A 22 -1.38 -9.53 -22.09
N ASP A 23 -0.21 -9.12 -22.57
CA ASP A 23 0.73 -10.00 -23.29
C ASP A 23 1.22 -11.15 -22.39
N ALA A 24 1.38 -10.90 -21.10
CA ALA A 24 1.70 -11.91 -20.09
C ALA A 24 0.51 -12.79 -19.67
N GLY A 25 -0.69 -12.53 -20.19
CA GLY A 25 -1.90 -13.33 -19.96
C GLY A 25 -2.60 -13.08 -18.62
N TYR A 26 -2.23 -12.02 -17.89
CA TYR A 26 -2.83 -11.73 -16.58
C TYR A 26 -4.30 -11.30 -16.67
N ASN A 27 -4.75 -10.84 -17.84
CA ASN A 27 -6.14 -10.42 -18.10
C ASN A 27 -7.10 -11.59 -18.32
N ASN A 28 -6.60 -12.79 -18.61
CA ASN A 28 -7.39 -13.96 -19.00
C ASN A 28 -7.37 -15.06 -17.93
N GLN A 29 -7.03 -14.72 -16.68
CA GLN A 29 -6.91 -15.66 -15.58
C GLN A 29 -7.45 -15.06 -14.28
N THR A 30 -7.91 -15.93 -13.37
CA THR A 30 -8.45 -15.54 -12.06
C THR A 30 -7.67 -16.14 -10.89
N LYS A 31 -6.62 -16.92 -11.15
CA LYS A 31 -5.81 -17.60 -10.12
C LYS A 31 -4.90 -16.64 -9.36
N GLN A 32 -4.39 -15.61 -10.04
CA GLN A 32 -3.47 -14.63 -9.51
C GLN A 32 -4.15 -13.27 -9.47
N LYS A 33 -4.22 -12.68 -8.27
CA LYS A 33 -4.68 -11.31 -8.08
C LYS A 33 -3.56 -10.36 -8.49
N VAL A 34 -3.84 -9.46 -9.43
CA VAL A 34 -2.94 -8.38 -9.82
C VAL A 34 -3.34 -7.10 -9.10
N MET A 35 -2.36 -6.43 -8.50
CA MET A 35 -2.51 -5.14 -7.84
C MET A 35 -1.51 -4.16 -8.45
N ILE A 36 -2.00 -3.03 -8.96
CA ILE A 36 -1.16 -1.98 -9.56
C ILE A 36 -1.06 -0.83 -8.58
N GLN A 37 0.16 -0.52 -8.16
CA GLN A 37 0.44 0.54 -7.21
C GLN A 37 1.00 1.79 -7.90
N SER A 38 0.51 2.97 -7.51
CA SER A 38 1.10 4.25 -7.88
C SER A 38 0.91 5.27 -6.76
N LYS A 39 1.86 6.20 -6.64
CA LYS A 39 1.74 7.39 -5.80
C LYS A 39 1.10 8.59 -6.50
N ASP A 40 0.96 8.49 -7.82
CA ASP A 40 0.33 9.51 -8.64
C ASP A 40 -1.13 9.11 -8.86
N SER A 41 -2.05 9.87 -8.27
CA SER A 41 -3.49 9.63 -8.37
C SER A 41 -4.00 9.80 -9.80
N ALA A 42 -3.40 10.69 -10.61
CA ALA A 42 -3.79 10.87 -12.00
C ALA A 42 -3.49 9.61 -12.83
N VAL A 43 -2.37 8.93 -12.53
CA VAL A 43 -2.06 7.62 -13.15
C VAL A 43 -3.09 6.57 -12.77
N LEU A 44 -3.55 6.53 -11.50
CA LEU A 44 -4.56 5.58 -11.06
C LEU A 44 -5.95 5.88 -11.64
N VAL A 45 -6.31 7.16 -11.79
CA VAL A 45 -7.54 7.58 -12.47
C VAL A 45 -7.55 7.06 -13.90
N GLU A 46 -6.45 7.21 -14.64
CA GLU A 46 -6.38 6.73 -16.01
C GLU A 46 -6.36 5.20 -16.08
N MET A 47 -5.56 4.54 -15.24
CA MET A 47 -5.55 3.07 -15.11
C MET A 47 -6.94 2.52 -14.89
N LYS A 48 -7.73 3.12 -13.99
CA LYS A 48 -9.07 2.63 -13.66
C LYS A 48 -10.04 2.64 -14.85
N LYS A 49 -9.82 3.47 -15.86
CA LYS A 49 -10.64 3.50 -17.08
C LYS A 49 -10.37 2.29 -17.98
N GLU A 50 -9.15 1.77 -17.92
CA GLU A 50 -8.64 0.78 -18.87
C GLU A 50 -8.47 -0.63 -18.28
N THR A 51 -8.54 -0.76 -16.95
CA THR A 51 -8.30 -2.03 -16.27
C THR A 51 -9.33 -2.38 -15.20
N SER A 52 -9.55 -3.68 -15.03
CA SER A 52 -10.31 -4.27 -13.92
C SER A 52 -9.43 -4.72 -12.75
N TYR A 53 -8.11 -4.52 -12.81
CA TYR A 53 -7.20 -4.89 -11.72
C TYR A 53 -7.42 -4.04 -10.47
N ASN A 54 -7.02 -4.58 -9.31
CA ASN A 54 -7.04 -3.82 -8.06
C ASN A 54 -5.97 -2.71 -8.13
N LEU A 55 -6.33 -1.52 -7.67
CA LEU A 55 -5.48 -0.32 -7.75
C LEU A 55 -5.12 0.12 -6.34
N VAL A 56 -3.84 0.41 -6.12
CA VAL A 56 -3.28 0.73 -4.79
C VAL A 56 -2.69 2.14 -4.82
N TYR A 57 -3.26 3.04 -4.02
CA TYR A 57 -2.70 4.37 -3.84
C TYR A 57 -1.61 4.34 -2.79
N LYS A 58 -0.38 4.67 -3.18
CA LYS A 58 0.75 4.74 -2.24
C LYS A 58 0.86 6.13 -1.66
N VAL A 59 0.72 6.25 -0.35
CA VAL A 59 0.96 7.50 0.38
C VAL A 59 2.39 7.47 0.88
N ASP A 60 3.23 8.40 0.38
CA ASP A 60 4.64 8.51 0.78
C ASP A 60 4.81 9.21 2.15
N GLU A 61 3.75 9.85 2.66
CA GLU A 61 3.76 10.60 3.93
C GLU A 61 3.19 9.77 5.09
N VAL A 62 3.68 10.03 6.30
CA VAL A 62 3.08 9.52 7.54
C VAL A 62 1.86 10.37 7.87
N ILE A 63 0.70 9.74 8.08
CA ILE A 63 -0.57 10.40 8.38
C ILE A 63 -1.10 9.95 9.74
N GLY A 64 -1.52 10.89 10.59
CA GLY A 64 -2.15 10.55 11.88
C GLY A 64 -3.66 10.28 11.78
N SER A 65 -4.28 10.69 10.68
CA SER A 65 -5.70 10.50 10.42
C SER A 65 -6.00 10.65 8.93
N VAL A 66 -7.18 10.20 8.51
CA VAL A 66 -7.72 10.43 7.16
C VAL A 66 -9.10 11.07 7.28
N ALA A 67 -9.34 12.12 6.49
CA ALA A 67 -10.63 12.80 6.44
C ALA A 67 -11.61 12.07 5.51
N ASP A 68 -12.91 12.14 5.80
CA ASP A 68 -13.94 11.48 4.99
C ASP A 68 -13.93 11.96 3.52
N SER A 69 -13.65 13.24 3.28
CA SER A 69 -13.50 13.78 1.92
C SER A 69 -12.33 13.13 1.17
N ALA A 70 -11.20 12.91 1.84
CA ALA A 70 -10.04 12.25 1.25
C ALA A 70 -10.34 10.77 0.94
N ILE A 71 -11.07 10.08 1.82
CA ILE A 71 -11.54 8.71 1.57
C ILE A 71 -12.43 8.66 0.32
N GLU A 72 -13.40 9.56 0.21
CA GLU A 72 -14.31 9.62 -0.94
C GLU A 72 -13.57 9.96 -2.24
N ASP A 73 -12.53 10.77 -2.17
CA ASP A 73 -11.65 11.01 -3.32
C ASP A 73 -10.84 9.77 -3.70
N ILE A 74 -10.23 9.07 -2.72
CA ILE A 74 -9.45 7.84 -2.96
C ILE A 74 -10.30 6.77 -3.64
N LYS A 75 -11.55 6.57 -3.22
CA LYS A 75 -12.47 5.56 -3.81
C LYS A 75 -12.71 5.77 -5.30
N LYS A 76 -12.59 7.02 -5.78
CA LYS A 76 -12.76 7.32 -7.21
C LYS A 76 -11.69 6.65 -8.04
N PHE A 77 -10.48 6.42 -7.52
CA PHE A 77 -9.35 5.92 -8.31
C PHE A 77 -8.60 4.71 -7.74
N ALA A 78 -8.83 4.32 -6.49
CA ALA A 78 -8.15 3.19 -5.86
C ALA A 78 -9.10 2.25 -5.12
N HIS A 79 -8.64 1.01 -4.94
CA HIS A 79 -9.31 -0.05 -4.19
C HIS A 79 -8.60 -0.33 -2.85
N ALA A 80 -7.34 0.08 -2.74
CA ALA A 80 -6.52 -0.07 -1.54
C ALA A 80 -5.57 1.11 -1.39
N VAL A 81 -4.99 1.25 -0.20
CA VAL A 81 -3.95 2.23 0.10
C VAL A 81 -2.73 1.51 0.68
N ALA A 82 -1.54 1.93 0.26
CA ALA A 82 -0.28 1.53 0.88
C ALA A 82 0.21 2.68 1.76
N LEU A 83 0.38 2.42 3.07
CA LEU A 83 0.71 3.40 4.10
C LEU A 83 2.03 3.08 4.80
N GLN A 84 2.72 4.11 5.26
CA GLN A 84 3.88 3.92 6.12
C GLN A 84 3.48 3.39 7.50
N LYS A 85 4.35 2.59 8.14
CA LYS A 85 4.14 2.04 9.49
C LYS A 85 3.67 3.10 10.51
N GLY A 86 4.32 4.27 10.51
CA GLY A 86 4.00 5.38 11.41
C GLY A 86 2.58 5.94 11.27
N SER A 87 1.90 5.65 10.14
CA SER A 87 0.50 6.07 9.94
C SER A 87 -0.50 5.18 10.69
N ILE A 88 -0.06 4.01 11.15
CA ILE A 88 -0.91 3.01 11.79
C ILE A 88 -0.55 2.88 13.26
N ILE A 89 0.73 2.68 13.57
CA ILE A 89 1.26 2.63 14.93
C ILE A 89 2.27 3.76 15.05
N THR A 90 2.01 4.70 15.96
CA THR A 90 2.89 5.84 16.20
C THR A 90 3.97 5.46 17.21
N ASP A 91 5.17 6.02 17.05
CA ASP A 91 6.26 5.83 18.01
C ASP A 91 6.85 7.17 18.48
N GLN A 92 7.51 7.13 19.63
CA GLN A 92 8.31 8.23 20.15
C GLN A 92 9.56 7.64 20.80
N LEU A 93 10.74 8.12 20.40
CA LEU A 93 12.03 7.62 20.90
C LEU A 93 12.15 6.07 20.79
N SER A 94 11.63 5.50 19.70
CA SER A 94 11.60 4.05 19.43
C SER A 94 10.71 3.23 20.38
N PHE A 95 9.74 3.84 21.06
CA PHE A 95 8.69 3.12 21.79
C PHE A 95 7.33 3.39 21.16
N SER A 96 6.51 2.35 20.97
CA SER A 96 5.15 2.53 20.46
C SER A 96 4.32 3.37 21.45
N THR A 97 3.52 4.28 20.91
CA THR A 97 2.71 5.24 21.70
C THR A 97 1.21 5.02 21.55
N GLY A 98 0.80 4.29 20.50
CA GLY A 98 -0.58 3.93 20.25
C GLY A 98 -0.83 3.59 18.79
N SER A 99 -2.09 3.27 18.49
CA SER A 99 -2.57 3.04 17.13
C SER A 99 -3.51 4.15 16.68
N THR A 100 -3.43 4.55 15.42
CA THR A 100 -4.36 5.52 14.81
C THR A 100 -5.70 4.87 14.45
N ASP A 101 -6.69 5.69 14.05
CA ASP A 101 -7.99 5.21 13.54
C ASP A 101 -8.04 5.04 12.02
N VAL A 102 -6.87 5.13 11.35
CA VAL A 102 -6.76 5.15 9.88
C VAL A 102 -7.27 3.84 9.27
N ILE A 103 -6.88 2.69 9.82
CA ILE A 103 -7.31 1.37 9.32
C ILE A 103 -8.84 1.25 9.39
N GLN A 104 -9.42 1.60 10.54
CA GLN A 104 -10.85 1.50 10.79
C GLN A 104 -11.64 2.41 9.85
N LYS A 105 -11.14 3.62 9.57
CA LYS A 105 -11.76 4.54 8.60
C LYS A 105 -11.69 4.03 7.17
N LEU A 106 -10.55 3.49 6.74
CA LEU A 106 -10.40 2.90 5.41
C LEU A 106 -11.32 1.68 5.23
N HIS A 107 -11.37 0.79 6.22
CA HIS A 107 -12.25 -0.39 6.20
C HIS A 107 -13.73 -0.03 6.16
N LYS A 108 -14.18 0.98 6.92
CA LYS A 108 -15.57 1.49 6.84
C LYS A 108 -15.96 1.94 5.44
N ALA A 109 -14.98 2.31 4.62
CA ALA A 109 -15.16 2.72 3.24
C ALA A 109 -14.88 1.62 2.21
N ASN A 110 -14.67 0.37 2.65
CA ASN A 110 -14.27 -0.78 1.83
C ASN A 110 -12.94 -0.56 1.07
N ILE A 111 -11.99 0.15 1.69
CA ILE A 111 -10.64 0.33 1.17
C ILE A 111 -9.68 -0.55 1.98
N SER A 112 -8.97 -1.46 1.32
CA SER A 112 -7.94 -2.27 1.99
C SER A 112 -6.69 -1.43 2.32
N ALA A 113 -6.04 -1.74 3.43
CA ALA A 113 -4.84 -1.06 3.90
C ALA A 113 -3.63 -2.01 3.91
N TYR A 114 -2.64 -1.70 3.10
CA TYR A 114 -1.34 -2.36 3.08
C TYR A 114 -0.31 -1.47 3.79
N VAL A 115 0.61 -2.06 4.54
CA VAL A 115 1.60 -1.30 5.31
C VAL A 115 3.02 -1.60 4.85
N TYR A 116 3.84 -0.55 4.78
CA TYR A 116 5.23 -0.62 4.33
C TYR A 116 6.13 0.36 5.08
N PRO A 117 7.46 0.23 4.93
CA PRO A 117 8.16 -1.02 4.69
C PRO A 117 8.34 -1.82 6.00
N PHE A 118 8.36 -3.15 5.91
CA PHE A 118 8.84 -4.00 7.00
C PHE A 118 10.28 -4.45 6.73
N HIS A 119 11.11 -4.31 7.76
CA HIS A 119 12.55 -4.49 7.74
C HIS A 119 12.97 -5.44 8.86
N ASN A 120 14.07 -6.18 8.68
CA ASN A 120 14.61 -7.07 9.71
C ASN A 120 15.61 -6.35 10.62
N GLU A 121 16.07 -5.16 10.23
CA GLU A 121 17.08 -4.39 10.93
C GLU A 121 16.55 -3.87 12.27
N PHE A 122 17.26 -4.18 13.35
CA PHE A 122 16.86 -3.84 14.72
C PHE A 122 16.57 -2.35 14.93
N THR A 123 17.27 -1.44 14.23
CA THR A 123 17.08 0.02 14.33
C THR A 123 15.77 0.52 13.73
N SER A 124 15.10 -0.31 12.92
CA SER A 124 13.84 0.03 12.23
C SER A 124 12.59 -0.47 12.97
N ILE A 125 12.79 -1.14 14.11
CA ILE A 125 11.75 -1.80 14.90
C ILE A 125 11.71 -1.15 16.29
N PRO A 126 10.52 -0.78 16.81
CA PRO A 126 10.38 -0.28 18.17
C PRO A 126 10.99 -1.20 19.22
N MET A 127 11.60 -0.62 20.26
CA MET A 127 12.27 -1.32 21.35
C MET A 127 11.31 -2.17 22.19
N ASP A 128 10.07 -1.72 22.33
CA ASP A 128 8.99 -2.47 22.99
C ASP A 128 8.44 -3.62 22.15
N PHE A 129 8.83 -3.72 20.89
CA PHE A 129 8.68 -4.92 20.06
C PHE A 129 9.95 -5.79 20.11
N PHE A 130 10.81 -5.58 21.11
CA PHE A 130 12.04 -6.32 21.36
C PHE A 130 13.03 -6.29 20.18
N SER A 131 12.88 -5.30 19.29
CA SER A 131 13.57 -5.26 18.00
C SER A 131 13.41 -6.55 17.18
N ASP A 132 12.32 -7.30 17.39
CA ASP A 132 12.01 -8.56 16.72
C ASP A 132 11.06 -8.31 15.54
N PRO A 133 11.42 -8.70 14.30
CA PRO A 133 10.59 -8.45 13.13
C PRO A 133 9.25 -9.20 13.15
N ASN A 134 9.16 -10.34 13.85
CA ASN A 134 7.91 -11.07 14.02
C ASN A 134 6.96 -10.33 14.96
N MET A 135 7.47 -9.77 16.05
CA MET A 135 6.65 -8.97 16.96
C MET A 135 6.17 -7.69 16.30
N ASP A 136 7.02 -7.08 15.48
CA ASP A 136 6.66 -5.95 14.63
C ASP A 136 5.50 -6.31 13.68
N MET A 137 5.65 -7.33 12.83
CA MET A 137 4.59 -7.78 11.92
C MET A 137 3.30 -8.15 12.67
N ASN A 138 3.41 -8.84 13.82
CA ASN A 138 2.28 -9.22 14.65
C ASN A 138 1.49 -8.00 15.15
N ALA A 139 2.17 -6.93 15.54
CA ALA A 139 1.50 -5.71 16.01
C ALA A 139 0.61 -5.10 14.92
N PHE A 140 1.09 -5.03 13.68
CA PHE A 140 0.33 -4.48 12.56
C PHE A 140 -0.82 -5.42 12.12
N ILE A 141 -0.59 -6.74 12.11
CA ILE A 141 -1.66 -7.71 11.84
C ILE A 141 -2.74 -7.65 12.92
N GLY A 142 -2.34 -7.50 14.19
CA GLY A 142 -3.26 -7.37 15.33
C GLY A 142 -4.19 -6.16 15.26
N VAL A 143 -3.75 -5.05 14.63
CA VAL A 143 -4.60 -3.87 14.38
C VAL A 143 -5.38 -3.93 13.08
N GLY A 144 -5.30 -5.05 12.34
CA GLY A 144 -6.16 -5.34 11.20
C GLY A 144 -5.67 -4.85 9.85
N VAL A 145 -4.36 -4.72 9.62
CA VAL A 145 -3.85 -4.44 8.26
C VAL A 145 -4.16 -5.60 7.31
N ASP A 146 -4.48 -5.30 6.05
CA ASP A 146 -4.84 -6.32 5.05
C ASP A 146 -3.64 -7.00 4.39
N GLY A 147 -2.44 -6.43 4.56
CA GLY A 147 -1.21 -7.01 4.05
C GLY A 147 0.04 -6.19 4.39
N LEU A 148 1.18 -6.87 4.31
CA LEU A 148 2.48 -6.32 4.61
C LEU A 148 3.30 -6.22 3.32
N ILE A 149 4.02 -5.12 3.14
CA ILE A 149 4.98 -4.93 2.05
C ILE A 149 6.37 -4.90 2.68
N THR A 150 7.20 -5.88 2.32
CA THR A 150 8.51 -6.10 2.93
C THR A 150 9.54 -6.46 1.88
N ASP A 151 10.78 -6.03 2.12
CA ASP A 151 11.95 -6.50 1.37
C ASP A 151 12.46 -7.87 1.88
N TYR A 152 11.86 -8.38 2.97
CA TYR A 152 12.21 -9.63 3.65
C TYR A 152 11.07 -10.67 3.59
N PRO A 153 10.66 -11.13 2.39
CA PRO A 153 9.51 -12.02 2.23
C PRO A 153 9.67 -13.37 2.94
N ALA A 154 10.90 -13.85 3.15
CA ALA A 154 11.17 -15.08 3.90
C ALA A 154 10.79 -14.94 5.39
N THR A 155 11.05 -13.78 6.00
CA THR A 155 10.63 -13.50 7.38
C THR A 155 9.11 -13.49 7.49
N ALA A 156 8.44 -12.72 6.62
CA ALA A 156 6.97 -12.66 6.62
C ALA A 156 6.33 -14.04 6.38
N LYS A 157 6.88 -14.83 5.46
CA LYS A 157 6.40 -16.20 5.21
C LYS A 157 6.62 -17.15 6.40
N SER A 158 7.69 -16.97 7.17
CA SER A 158 7.95 -17.79 8.35
C SER A 158 7.03 -17.43 9.53
N PHE A 159 6.53 -16.19 9.55
CA PHE A 159 5.66 -15.67 10.59
C PHE A 159 4.17 -16.02 10.37
N LEU A 160 3.69 -15.88 9.13
CA LEU A 160 2.29 -16.11 8.71
C LEU A 160 1.94 -17.61 8.63
#